data_AF-A0AAF3F072-F1
#
_entry.id   AF-A0AAF3F072-F1
#
_cell.length_a   1.000
_cell.length_b   1.000
_cell.length_c   1.000
_cell.angle_alpha   90.00
_cell.angle_beta   90.00
_cell.angle_gamma   90.00
#
_symmetry.space_group_name_H-M   'P 1'
#
loop_
_entity.id
_entity.type
_entity.pdbx_description
1 polymer ?
#
loop_
_entity_poly.entity_id
_entity_poly.type
_entity_poly.pdbx_seq_one_letter_code
_entity_poly.pdbx_strand_id
1 'polypeptide(L)'
;MVRDPVERFVSLYGDICEKHDWCGERDIHSFARWVYDFQRHDGKAKTKKQRHILYHSWAQTRFCGVKNKDIILVHHSHDKAKMKREFMKLFKKAHVPKHVAANALRHLTKSSTRDAARNSSHKRELIQKVKRNPQTMQYLRAMYFEDFKFLRRHQF
;
A
#
# COMPACT_ATOMS: atom_id res chain seq x y z
N MET A 1 -8.59 -2.35 3.49
CA MET A 1 -7.55 -3.07 4.28
C MET A 1 -6.24 -2.34 4.10
N VAL A 2 -5.63 -1.86 5.20
CA VAL A 2 -4.31 -1.23 5.17
C VAL A 2 -3.27 -2.35 5.11
N ARG A 3 -2.49 -2.41 4.03
CA ARG A 3 -1.38 -3.38 3.86
C ARG A 3 -0.08 -2.61 3.75
N ASP A 4 1.00 -3.20 4.26
CA ASP A 4 2.34 -2.69 4.03
C ASP A 4 2.58 -2.50 2.51
N PRO A 5 3.11 -1.36 2.05
CA PRO A 5 3.28 -1.08 0.63
C PRO A 5 4.12 -2.11 -0.12
N VAL A 6 5.17 -2.65 0.53
CA VAL A 6 6.00 -3.71 -0.07
C VAL A 6 5.20 -4.99 -0.17
N GLU A 7 4.50 -5.39 0.89
CA GLU A 7 3.65 -6.59 0.86
C GLU A 7 2.51 -6.48 -0.16
N ARG A 8 1.91 -5.29 -0.32
CA ARG A 8 0.90 -4.99 -1.33
C ARG A 8 1.48 -5.13 -2.74
N PHE A 9 2.65 -4.55 -2.99
CA PHE A 9 3.32 -4.63 -4.28
C PHE A 9 3.74 -6.06 -4.64
N VAL A 10 4.33 -6.81 -3.71
CA VAL A 10 4.72 -8.22 -3.92
C VAL A 10 3.50 -9.09 -4.21
N SER A 11 2.36 -8.81 -3.56
CA SER A 11 1.12 -9.54 -3.86
C SER A 11 0.62 -9.22 -5.28
N LEU A 12 0.70 -7.95 -5.70
CA LEU A 12 0.36 -7.55 -7.07
C LEU A 12 1.30 -8.20 -8.10
N TYR A 13 2.61 -8.24 -7.83
CA TYR A 13 3.58 -8.92 -8.68
C TYR A 13 3.25 -10.40 -8.81
N GLY A 14 3.01 -11.12 -7.70
CA GLY A 14 2.65 -12.54 -7.76
C GLY A 14 1.35 -12.80 -8.52
N ASP A 15 0.33 -11.94 -8.35
CA ASP A 15 -0.93 -12.08 -9.06
C ASP A 15 -0.78 -11.80 -10.57
N ILE A 16 0.01 -10.80 -10.98
CA ILE A 16 0.11 -10.39 -12.38
C ILE A 16 1.20 -11.14 -13.14
N CYS A 17 2.40 -11.22 -12.57
CA CYS A 17 3.56 -11.79 -13.22
C CYS A 17 3.58 -13.31 -13.09
N GLU A 18 3.32 -13.86 -11.90
CA GLU A 18 3.53 -15.29 -11.66
C GLU A 18 2.31 -16.13 -12.02
N LYS A 19 1.10 -15.69 -11.64
CA LYS A 19 -0.14 -16.44 -11.93
C LYS A 19 -0.65 -16.26 -13.37
N HIS A 20 -0.34 -15.13 -14.00
CA HIS A 20 -0.88 -14.77 -15.30
C HIS A 20 0.19 -14.61 -16.38
N ASP A 21 1.43 -15.02 -16.09
CA ASP A 21 2.61 -14.99 -16.96
C ASP A 21 2.74 -13.70 -17.78
N TRP A 22 2.36 -12.57 -17.18
CA TRP A 22 2.24 -11.31 -17.91
C TRP A 22 3.59 -10.61 -18.06
N CYS A 23 4.52 -10.90 -17.15
CA CYS A 23 5.78 -10.19 -17.05
C CYS A 23 6.87 -10.81 -17.92
N GLY A 24 6.68 -12.04 -18.42
CA GLY A 24 7.73 -12.79 -19.08
C GLY A 24 8.99 -12.83 -18.20
N GLU A 25 10.13 -12.43 -18.77
CA GLU A 25 11.42 -12.37 -18.07
C GLU A 25 11.60 -11.14 -17.16
N ARG A 26 10.60 -10.25 -17.05
CA ARG A 26 10.73 -9.04 -16.22
C ARG A 26 10.79 -9.40 -14.75
N ASP A 27 11.90 -9.04 -14.12
CA ASP A 27 12.07 -9.15 -12.68
C ASP A 27 11.18 -8.13 -11.91
N ILE A 28 11.12 -8.31 -10.59
CA ILE A 28 10.30 -7.49 -9.69
C ILE A 28 10.67 -6.00 -9.71
N HIS A 29 11.94 -5.67 -10.03
CA HIS A 29 12.39 -4.30 -10.19
C HIS A 29 11.84 -3.68 -11.48
N SER A 30 11.98 -4.38 -12.60
CA SER A 30 11.48 -3.97 -13.91
C SER A 30 9.96 -3.80 -13.90
N PHE A 31 9.25 -4.67 -13.18
CA PHE A 31 7.82 -4.51 -12.94
C PHE A 31 7.51 -3.24 -12.12
N ALA A 32 8.27 -2.95 -11.06
CA ALA A 32 8.07 -1.74 -10.25
C ALA A 32 8.24 -0.47 -11.09
N ARG A 33 9.28 -0.43 -11.93
CA ARG A 33 9.52 0.68 -12.85
C ARG A 33 8.39 0.82 -13.86
N TRP A 34 7.98 -0.27 -14.50
CA TRP A 34 6.89 -0.22 -15.49
C TRP A 34 5.58 0.28 -14.87
N VAL A 35 5.21 -0.20 -13.67
CA VAL A 35 4.02 0.29 -12.97
C VAL A 35 4.15 1.78 -12.65
N TYR A 36 5.31 2.22 -12.17
CA TYR A 36 5.55 3.64 -11.89
C TYR A 36 5.39 4.52 -13.14
N ASP A 37 6.02 4.13 -14.26
CA ASP A 37 5.94 4.86 -15.53
C ASP A 37 4.50 4.86 -16.07
N PHE A 38 3.82 3.71 -15.98
CA PHE A 38 2.42 3.56 -16.40
C PHE A 38 1.47 4.48 -15.61
N GLN A 39 1.70 4.64 -14.31
CA GLN A 39 0.93 5.58 -13.49
C GLN A 39 1.16 7.05 -13.88
N ARG A 40 2.38 7.41 -14.29
CA ARG A 40 2.78 8.81 -14.57
C ARG A 40 2.44 9.28 -15.97
N HIS A 41 2.59 8.42 -16.98
CA HIS A 41 2.58 8.84 -18.38
C HIS A 41 1.38 8.29 -19.17
N ASP A 42 0.88 7.11 -18.79
CA ASP A 42 -0.06 6.31 -19.61
C ASP A 42 -1.39 6.01 -18.90
N GLY A 43 -1.78 6.82 -17.92
CA GLY A 43 -2.86 6.56 -16.95
C GLY A 43 -4.27 6.21 -17.49
N LYS A 44 -4.45 6.11 -18.81
CA LYS A 44 -5.61 5.54 -19.48
C LYS A 44 -5.44 4.02 -19.61
N ALA A 45 -5.86 3.28 -18.58
CA ALA A 45 -5.96 1.83 -18.69
C ALA A 45 -6.99 1.42 -19.75
N LYS A 46 -6.53 0.68 -20.77
CA LYS A 46 -7.36 0.19 -21.89
C LYS A 46 -7.92 -1.21 -21.60
N THR A 47 -7.25 -1.99 -20.75
CA THR A 47 -7.66 -3.37 -20.42
C THR A 47 -8.11 -3.54 -18.97
N LYS A 48 -8.93 -4.56 -18.69
CA LYS A 48 -9.31 -4.95 -17.32
C LYS A 48 -8.09 -5.21 -16.44
N LYS A 49 -7.03 -5.82 -17.00
CA LYS A 49 -5.77 -6.10 -16.32
C LYS A 49 -5.01 -4.82 -15.96
N GLN A 50 -4.88 -3.89 -16.90
CA GLN A 50 -4.27 -2.57 -16.62
C GLN A 50 -5.05 -1.79 -15.54
N ARG A 51 -6.39 -1.82 -15.58
CA ARG A 51 -7.23 -1.21 -14.53
C ARG A 51 -6.96 -1.84 -13.16
N HIS A 52 -6.86 -3.17 -13.11
CA HIS A 52 -6.51 -3.90 -11.89
C HIS A 52 -5.13 -3.47 -11.37
N ILE A 53 -4.11 -3.41 -12.23
CA ILE A 53 -2.78 -2.95 -11.85
C ILE A 53 -2.82 -1.55 -11.25
N LEU A 54 -3.48 -0.58 -11.91
CA LEU A 54 -3.58 0.79 -11.39
C LEU A 54 -4.29 0.84 -10.03
N TYR A 55 -5.43 0.16 -9.90
CA TYR A 55 -6.18 0.10 -8.65
C TYR A 55 -5.35 -0.47 -7.49
N HIS A 56 -4.56 -1.51 -7.75
CA HIS A 56 -3.74 -2.16 -6.74
C HIS A 56 -2.39 -1.49 -6.48
N SER A 57 -1.93 -0.60 -7.37
CA SER A 57 -0.64 0.09 -7.25
C SER A 57 -0.75 1.55 -6.80
N TRP A 58 -1.91 2.20 -6.92
CA TRP A 58 -2.10 3.56 -6.43
C TRP A 58 -2.22 3.64 -4.90
N ALA A 59 -1.83 4.78 -4.34
CA ALA A 59 -2.14 5.16 -2.98
C ALA A 59 -3.64 5.01 -2.70
N GLN A 60 -4.01 4.44 -1.54
CA GLN A 60 -5.43 4.15 -1.23
C GLN A 60 -6.28 5.42 -1.21
N THR A 61 -5.66 6.52 -0.80
CA THR A 61 -6.20 7.88 -0.73
C THR A 61 -6.61 8.45 -2.10
N ARG A 62 -6.01 7.98 -3.20
CA ARG A 62 -6.32 8.46 -4.57
C ARG A 62 -7.78 8.27 -4.98
N PHE A 63 -8.45 7.23 -4.46
CA PHE A 63 -9.84 6.93 -4.78
C PHE A 63 -10.84 7.48 -3.76
N CYS A 64 -10.36 8.14 -2.70
CA CYS A 64 -11.18 8.53 -1.57
C CYS A 64 -11.52 10.03 -1.55
N GLY A 65 -11.10 10.81 -2.55
CA GLY A 65 -11.34 12.26 -2.60
C GLY A 65 -10.75 13.03 -1.41
N VAL A 66 -9.78 12.42 -0.72
CA VAL A 66 -9.17 12.93 0.52
C VAL A 66 -8.28 14.12 0.16
N LYS A 67 -8.51 15.29 0.76
CA LYS A 67 -7.61 16.44 0.64
C LYS A 67 -6.48 16.28 1.67
N ASN A 68 -5.33 16.90 1.42
CA ASN A 68 -4.16 16.78 2.31
C ASN A 68 -4.47 17.11 3.78
N LYS A 69 -5.36 18.09 4.03
CA LYS A 69 -5.80 18.49 5.37
C LYS A 69 -6.59 17.40 6.13
N ASP A 70 -7.08 16.40 5.40
CA ASP A 70 -7.88 15.29 5.93
C ASP A 70 -7.00 14.07 6.26
N ILE A 71 -5.69 14.15 6.03
CA ILE A 71 -4.73 13.06 6.28
C ILE A 71 -4.10 13.22 7.67
N ILE A 72 -4.20 12.16 8.48
CA ILE A 72 -3.49 12.09 9.77
C ILE A 72 -2.43 11.01 9.70
N LEU A 73 -1.18 11.42 9.90
CA LEU A 73 -0.05 10.50 10.02
C LEU A 73 -0.06 9.84 11.40
N VAL A 74 -0.19 8.51 11.42
CA VAL A 74 -0.09 7.71 12.63
C VAL A 74 1.22 6.95 12.59
N HIS A 75 2.12 7.24 13.53
CA HIS A 75 3.36 6.47 13.67
C HIS A 75 3.02 5.03 14.06
N HIS A 76 3.50 4.09 13.24
CA HIS A 76 3.31 2.67 13.51
C HIS A 76 4.13 2.27 14.74
N SER A 77 3.44 1.82 15.80
CA SER A 77 4.07 1.23 16.98
C SER A 77 3.90 -0.29 16.94
N HIS A 78 4.95 -1.04 17.29
CA HIS A 78 4.86 -2.49 17.49
C HIS A 78 3.95 -2.85 18.68
N ASP A 79 3.77 -1.92 19.62
CA ASP A 79 2.77 -2.03 20.67
C ASP A 79 1.35 -1.80 20.11
N LYS A 80 0.60 -2.90 19.94
CA LYS A 80 -0.79 -2.92 19.50
C LYS A 80 -1.73 -2.14 20.42
N ALA A 81 -1.46 -2.11 21.73
CA ALA A 81 -2.27 -1.36 22.69
C ALA A 81 -2.07 0.15 22.51
N LYS A 82 -0.82 0.59 22.32
CA LYS A 82 -0.50 1.98 21.96
C LYS A 82 -1.18 2.39 20.64
N MET A 83 -1.08 1.55 19.62
CA MET A 83 -1.75 1.78 18.33
C MET A 83 -3.27 1.94 18.50
N LYS A 84 -3.93 1.03 19.23
CA LYS A 84 -5.37 1.08 19.49
C LYS A 84 -5.79 2.39 20.19
N ARG A 85 -5.00 2.85 21.18
CA ARG A 85 -5.25 4.12 21.89
C ARG A 85 -5.14 5.32 20.94
N GLU A 86 -4.10 5.37 20.11
CA GLU A 86 -3.93 6.46 19.15
C GLU A 86 -5.09 6.51 18.14
N PHE A 87 -5.48 5.38 17.55
CA PHE A 87 -6.64 5.33 16.65
C PHE A 87 -7.95 5.71 17.34
N MET A 88 -8.18 5.31 18.59
CA MET A 88 -9.37 5.74 19.34
C MET A 88 -9.43 7.26 19.53
N LYS A 89 -8.30 7.92 19.83
CA LYS A 89 -8.24 9.38 19.94
C LYS A 89 -8.62 10.02 18.60
N LEU A 90 -8.15 9.47 17.49
CA LEU A 90 -8.47 9.97 16.15
C LEU A 90 -9.94 9.79 15.80
N PHE A 91 -10.51 8.61 16.06
CA PHE A 91 -11.92 8.35 15.84
C PHE A 91 -12.81 9.28 16.66
N LYS A 92 -12.43 9.54 17.92
CA LYS A 92 -13.13 10.52 18.76
C LYS A 92 -13.07 11.93 18.18
N LYS A 93 -11.88 12.39 17.77
CA LYS A 93 -11.67 13.71 17.16
C LYS A 93 -12.46 13.88 15.86
N ALA A 94 -12.55 12.82 15.06
CA ALA A 94 -13.29 12.80 13.80
C ALA A 94 -14.79 12.50 13.98
N HIS A 95 -15.30 12.46 15.22
CA HIS A 95 -16.70 12.16 15.54
C HIS A 95 -17.22 10.86 14.92
N VAL A 96 -16.34 9.86 14.76
CA VAL A 96 -16.71 8.56 14.20
C VAL A 96 -17.61 7.82 15.20
N PRO A 97 -18.78 7.31 14.78
CA PRO A 97 -19.67 6.57 15.67
C PRO A 97 -18.96 5.40 16.36
N LYS A 98 -19.21 5.21 17.66
CA LYS A 98 -18.52 4.21 18.49
C LYS A 98 -18.51 2.81 17.88
N HIS A 99 -19.61 2.39 17.27
CA HIS A 99 -19.74 1.07 16.64
C HIS A 99 -18.86 0.93 15.38
N VAL A 100 -18.74 1.99 14.56
CA VAL A 100 -17.85 2.05 13.39
C VAL A 100 -16.39 2.04 13.84
N ALA A 101 -16.04 2.84 14.85
CA ALA A 101 -14.70 2.89 15.43
C ALA A 101 -14.26 1.53 16.01
N ALA A 102 -15.15 0.85 16.74
CA ALA A 102 -14.90 -0.49 17.28
C ALA A 102 -14.68 -1.52 16.17
N ASN A 103 -15.48 -1.47 15.09
CA ASN A 103 -15.30 -2.35 13.94
C ASN A 103 -13.98 -2.08 13.21
N ALA A 104 -13.66 -0.80 12.95
CA ALA A 104 -12.40 -0.40 12.32
C ALA A 104 -11.19 -0.86 13.15
N LEU A 105 -11.22 -0.67 14.47
CA LEU A 105 -10.16 -1.16 15.36
C LEU A 105 -10.02 -2.68 15.33
N ARG A 106 -11.12 -3.41 15.33
CA ARG A 106 -11.09 -4.87 15.20
C ARG A 106 -10.40 -5.31 13.91
N HIS A 107 -10.60 -4.59 12.81
CA HIS A 107 -9.93 -4.85 11.54
C HIS A 107 -8.46 -4.40 11.53
N LEU A 108 -8.11 -3.31 12.24
CA LEU A 108 -6.73 -2.84 12.38
C LEU A 108 -5.89 -3.76 13.28
N THR A 109 -6.47 -4.28 14.36
CA THR A 109 -5.76 -5.14 15.33
C THR A 109 -5.79 -6.62 14.98
N LYS A 110 -6.75 -7.06 14.14
CA LYS A 110 -6.62 -8.30 13.37
C LYS A 110 -5.51 -8.10 12.35
N SER A 111 -4.27 -8.25 12.82
CA SER A 111 -3.09 -8.34 11.99
C SER A 111 -3.33 -9.40 10.91
N SER A 112 -3.52 -8.92 9.68
CA SER A 112 -3.63 -9.65 8.41
C SER A 112 -4.60 -10.82 8.38
N THR A 113 -5.43 -10.85 7.35
CA THR A 113 -5.77 -12.07 6.63
C THR A 113 -4.72 -13.17 6.88
N ARG A 114 -5.14 -14.24 7.56
CA ARG A 114 -4.54 -15.57 7.49
C ARG A 114 -4.66 -16.04 6.04
N ASP A 115 -4.01 -15.36 5.11
CA ASP A 115 -3.87 -15.89 3.76
C ASP A 115 -2.66 -16.80 3.87
N ALA A 116 -2.88 -18.11 3.75
CA ALA A 116 -1.84 -19.15 3.72
C ALA A 116 -0.68 -18.84 2.74
N ALA A 117 -0.86 -17.86 1.85
CA ALA A 117 0.15 -17.29 0.96
C ALA A 117 1.15 -16.30 1.61
N ARG A 118 0.98 -15.87 2.88
CA ARG A 118 1.89 -14.92 3.56
C ARG A 118 3.21 -15.58 4.04
N ASN A 119 3.31 -16.91 3.96
CA ASN A 119 4.40 -17.71 4.54
C ASN A 119 5.26 -18.51 3.56
N SER A 120 5.06 -18.41 2.24
CA SER A 120 5.98 -19.08 1.32
C SER A 120 7.37 -18.43 1.40
N SER A 121 8.41 -19.26 1.42
CA SER A 121 9.83 -18.82 1.34
C SER A 121 10.02 -17.84 0.19
N HIS A 122 9.40 -18.13 -0.96
CA HIS A 122 9.37 -17.31 -2.16
C HIS A 122 8.86 -15.87 -1.92
N LYS A 123 7.71 -15.70 -1.25
CA LYS A 123 7.18 -14.35 -0.98
C LYS A 123 8.10 -13.56 -0.04
N ARG A 124 8.70 -14.22 0.96
CA ARG A 124 9.68 -13.59 1.85
C ARG A 124 10.92 -13.15 1.09
N GLU A 125 11.39 -13.96 0.15
CA GLU A 125 12.50 -13.64 -0.74
C GLU A 125 12.18 -12.42 -1.61
N LEU A 126 11.01 -12.37 -2.25
CA LEU A 126 10.57 -11.21 -3.04
C LEU A 126 10.49 -9.93 -2.20
N ILE A 127 9.97 -10.02 -0.98
CA ILE A 127 9.95 -8.87 -0.04
C ILE A 127 11.38 -8.40 0.26
N GLN A 128 12.31 -9.33 0.50
CA GLN A 128 13.72 -9.00 0.75
C GLN A 128 14.39 -8.39 -0.48
N LYS A 129 14.15 -8.94 -1.67
CA LYS A 129 14.62 -8.38 -2.96
C LYS A 129 14.15 -6.94 -3.15
N VAL A 130 12.87 -6.66 -2.89
CA VAL A 130 12.31 -5.30 -2.95
C VAL A 130 12.99 -4.38 -1.92
N LYS A 131 13.07 -4.79 -0.66
CA LYS A 131 13.64 -3.96 0.42
C LYS A 131 15.13 -3.65 0.23
N ARG A 132 15.89 -4.58 -0.37
CA ARG A 132 17.33 -4.43 -0.63
C ARG A 132 17.64 -3.59 -1.87
N ASN A 133 16.69 -3.42 -2.79
CA ASN A 133 16.89 -2.59 -3.99
C ASN A 133 16.40 -1.14 -3.72
N PRO A 134 17.31 -0.16 -3.60
CA PRO A 134 16.94 1.22 -3.25
C PRO A 134 16.06 1.89 -4.32
N GLN A 135 16.31 1.60 -5.60
CA GLN A 135 15.54 2.16 -6.71
C GLN A 135 14.11 1.60 -6.73
N THR A 136 13.94 0.30 -6.50
CA THR A 136 12.61 -0.32 -6.34
C THR A 136 11.87 0.37 -5.20
N MET A 137 12.50 0.53 -4.04
CA MET A 137 11.89 1.24 -2.90
C MET A 137 11.53 2.69 -3.22
N GLN A 138 12.31 3.38 -4.05
CA GLN A 138 12.00 4.73 -4.51
C GLN A 138 10.72 4.75 -5.37
N TYR A 139 10.55 3.81 -6.29
CA TYR A 139 9.30 3.65 -7.06
C TYR A 139 8.12 3.38 -6.14
N LEU A 140 8.22 2.41 -5.22
CA LEU A 140 7.13 2.12 -4.28
C LEU A 140 6.76 3.32 -3.42
N ARG A 141 7.76 4.05 -2.90
CA ARG A 141 7.52 5.30 -2.16
C ARG A 141 6.77 6.30 -3.04
N ALA A 142 7.20 6.45 -4.28
CA ALA A 142 6.60 7.42 -5.20
C ALA A 142 5.17 7.07 -5.62
N MET A 143 4.81 5.78 -5.70
CA MET A 143 3.48 5.27 -6.04
C MET A 143 2.51 5.28 -4.85
N TYR A 144 2.93 4.72 -3.71
CA TYR A 144 2.04 4.50 -2.56
C TYR A 144 1.97 5.68 -1.59
N PHE A 145 2.94 6.58 -1.64
CA PHE A 145 2.99 7.78 -0.80
C PHE A 145 2.98 9.06 -1.64
N GLU A 146 2.47 9.01 -2.87
CA GLU A 146 2.33 10.18 -3.74
C GLU A 146 1.64 11.34 -3.01
N ASP A 147 0.55 11.05 -2.31
CA ASP A 147 -0.25 12.02 -1.55
C ASP A 147 0.53 12.68 -0.39
N PHE A 148 1.61 12.05 0.07
CA PHE A 148 2.45 12.55 1.17
C PHE A 148 3.65 13.36 0.68
N LYS A 149 3.93 13.42 -0.63
CA LYS A 149 5.03 14.24 -1.19
C LYS A 149 4.86 15.73 -0.87
N PHE A 150 3.61 16.20 -0.73
CA PHE A 150 3.33 17.58 -0.35
C PHE A 150 3.53 17.87 1.14
N LEU A 151 3.38 16.88 2.02
CA LEU A 151 3.58 17.07 3.46
C LEU A 151 5.05 17.34 3.83
N ARG A 152 6.01 16.95 2.98
CA ARG A 152 7.43 17.30 3.16
C ARG A 152 7.78 18.74 2.83
N ARG A 153 6.97 19.46 2.05
CA ARG A 153 7.28 20.85 1.66
C ARG A 153 6.92 21.87 2.75
N HIS A 154 6.21 21.47 3.79
CA HIS A 154 5.69 22.37 4.84
C HIS A 154 6.05 21.91 6.26
N GLN A 155 7.02 20.99 6.38
CA GLN A 155 7.57 20.56 7.66
C GLN A 155 9.08 20.33 7.52
N PHE A 156 9.81 21.39 7.20
CA PHE A 156 11.17 21.70 7.63
C PHE A 156 11.32 23.22 7.58
#